data_AF-A0A0A9YY13-F1
#
_entry.id   AF-A0A0A9YY13-F1
#
_cell.length_a   1.000
_cell.length_b   1.000
_cell.length_c   1.000
_cell.angle_alpha   90.00
_cell.angle_beta   90.00
_cell.angle_gamma   90.00
#
_symmetry.space_group_name_H-M   'P 1'
#
loop_
_entity.id
_entity.type
_entity.pdbx_description
1 polymer ?
#
loop_
_entity_poly.entity_id
_entity_poly.type
_entity_poly.pdbx_seq_one_letter_code
_entity_poly.pdbx_strand_id
1 'polypeptide(L)'
;FNPYIHTGYRPLLTFWGSLASLFYLHNETINIVTHGLPILFILLVSPRVMPWSQIDSHFLAWCHIAGSISPWIGSFIYHLFMNMNLPPAFYHRLLQLDMLGIWVSQSSG
;
A
#
# COMPACT_ATOMS: atom_id res chain seq x y z
N PHE A 1 6.65 -3.95 -15.97
CA PHE A 1 5.68 -4.73 -16.78
C PHE A 1 6.10 -6.18 -16.78
N ASN A 2 5.15 -7.09 -16.54
CA ASN A 2 5.40 -8.52 -16.50
C ASN A 2 5.09 -9.13 -17.89
N PRO A 3 6.05 -9.73 -18.60
CA PRO A 3 5.82 -10.28 -19.94
C PRO A 3 4.82 -11.45 -19.99
N TYR A 4 4.50 -12.05 -18.84
CA TYR A 4 3.57 -13.17 -18.73
C TYR A 4 2.10 -12.74 -18.55
N ILE A 5 1.83 -11.45 -18.40
CA ILE A 5 0.46 -10.91 -18.42
C ILE A 5 0.20 -10.45 -19.86
N HIS A 6 -0.77 -11.07 -20.52
CA HIS A 6 -1.00 -10.83 -21.95
C HIS A 6 -2.08 -9.77 -22.24
N THR A 7 -3.02 -9.55 -21.32
CA THR A 7 -4.15 -8.61 -21.50
C THR A 7 -4.56 -7.97 -20.17
N GLY A 8 -5.48 -6.99 -20.22
CA GLY A 8 -6.05 -6.35 -19.04
C GLY A 8 -5.15 -5.29 -18.40
N TYR A 9 -4.09 -4.88 -19.08
CA TYR A 9 -3.23 -3.81 -18.61
C TYR A 9 -3.94 -2.47 -18.57
N ARG A 10 -3.79 -1.78 -17.44
CA ARG A 10 -4.26 -0.42 -17.28
C ARG A 10 -3.47 0.55 -18.18
N PRO A 11 -4.12 1.46 -18.92
CA PRO A 11 -3.42 2.46 -19.73
C PRO A 11 -2.73 3.50 -18.84
N LEU A 12 -2.04 4.47 -19.46
CA LEU A 12 -1.58 5.65 -18.74
C LEU A 12 -2.78 6.53 -18.34
N LEU A 13 -2.83 6.97 -17.09
CA LEU A 13 -3.97 7.64 -16.49
C LEU A 13 -3.60 8.98 -15.86
N THR A 14 -4.58 9.87 -15.70
CA THR A 14 -4.45 11.01 -14.80
C THR A 14 -4.57 10.56 -13.34
N PHE A 15 -4.33 11.47 -12.38
CA PHE A 15 -4.61 11.20 -10.97
C PHE A 15 -6.06 10.73 -10.76
N TRP A 16 -7.03 11.48 -11.31
CA TRP A 16 -8.44 11.12 -11.23
C TRP A 16 -8.78 9.82 -11.98
N GLY A 17 -8.13 9.57 -13.13
CA GLY A 17 -8.26 8.31 -13.84
C GLY A 17 -7.79 7.12 -13.00
N SER A 18 -6.71 7.31 -12.22
CA SER A 18 -6.19 6.30 -11.30
C SER A 18 -7.18 6.01 -10.18
N LEU A 19 -7.81 7.03 -9.60
CA LEU A 19 -8.90 6.84 -8.62
C LEU A 19 -10.13 6.16 -9.24
N ALA A 20 -10.52 6.56 -10.44
CA ALA A 20 -11.63 5.93 -11.16
C ALA A 20 -11.35 4.46 -11.49
N SER A 21 -10.08 4.05 -11.58
CA SER A 21 -9.71 2.64 -11.81
C SER A 21 -10.10 1.68 -10.71
N LEU A 22 -10.43 2.18 -9.52
CA LEU A 22 -11.01 1.38 -8.44
C LEU A 22 -12.39 0.78 -8.81
N PHE A 23 -13.07 1.30 -9.84
CA PHE A 23 -14.42 0.90 -10.21
C PHE A 23 -14.49 0.08 -11.50
N TYR A 24 -13.35 -0.36 -12.06
CA TYR A 24 -13.31 -1.31 -13.18
C TYR A 24 -12.16 -2.31 -13.01
N LEU A 25 -12.22 -3.43 -13.74
CA LEU A 25 -11.24 -4.50 -13.64
C LEU A 25 -10.02 -4.26 -14.54
N HIS A 26 -8.83 -4.47 -13.99
CA HIS A 26 -7.55 -4.42 -14.68
C HIS A 26 -6.50 -5.29 -13.95
N ASN A 27 -5.32 -5.42 -14.53
CA ASN A 27 -4.24 -6.27 -14.05
C ASN A 27 -3.71 -5.93 -12.63
N GLU A 28 -4.04 -4.74 -12.11
CA GLU A 28 -3.63 -4.28 -10.77
C GLU A 28 -4.79 -4.27 -9.76
N THR A 29 -6.02 -4.61 -10.17
CA THR A 29 -7.20 -4.54 -9.28
C THR A 29 -6.99 -5.40 -8.03
N ILE A 30 -6.50 -6.63 -8.19
CA ILE A 30 -6.26 -7.53 -7.06
C ILE A 30 -5.19 -6.94 -6.14
N ASN A 31 -4.05 -6.47 -6.67
CA ASN A 31 -2.98 -5.87 -5.88
C ASN A 31 -3.47 -4.68 -5.05
N ILE A 32 -4.29 -3.81 -5.64
CA ILE A 32 -4.87 -2.66 -4.94
C ILE A 32 -5.79 -3.13 -3.80
N VAL A 33 -6.69 -4.09 -4.07
CA VAL A 33 -7.64 -4.57 -3.06
C VAL A 33 -6.92 -5.32 -1.93
N THR A 34 -6.00 -6.22 -2.25
CA THR A 34 -5.27 -7.03 -1.26
C THR A 34 -4.37 -6.19 -0.37
N HIS A 35 -3.91 -5.02 -0.84
CA HIS A 35 -3.11 -4.11 -0.01
C HIS A 35 -3.96 -3.05 0.69
N GLY A 36 -5.12 -2.69 0.13
CA GLY A 36 -6.07 -1.75 0.76
C GLY A 36 -6.82 -2.35 1.96
N LEU A 37 -7.26 -3.61 1.87
CA LEU A 37 -8.03 -4.25 2.94
C LEU A 37 -7.26 -4.38 4.28
N PRO A 38 -5.98 -4.80 4.30
CA PRO A 38 -5.19 -4.85 5.53
C PRO A 38 -5.04 -3.49 6.21
N ILE A 39 -4.93 -2.39 5.45
CA ILE A 39 -4.88 -1.02 6.02
C ILE A 39 -6.12 -0.78 6.87
N LEU A 40 -7.31 -1.02 6.31
CA LEU A 40 -8.58 -0.84 7.02
C LEU A 40 -8.67 -1.79 8.23
N PHE A 41 -8.30 -3.05 8.05
CA PHE A 41 -8.33 -4.05 9.11
C PHE A 41 -7.44 -3.65 10.30
N ILE A 42 -6.18 -3.30 10.05
CA ILE A 42 -5.22 -2.91 11.10
C ILE A 42 -5.72 -1.65 11.82
N LEU A 43 -6.17 -0.62 11.10
CA LEU A 43 -6.66 0.62 11.71
C LEU A 43 -7.91 0.41 12.58
N LEU A 44 -8.82 -0.49 12.18
CA LEU A 44 -10.07 -0.72 12.89
C LEU A 44 -9.92 -1.72 14.05
N VAL A 45 -9.05 -2.72 13.89
CA VAL A 45 -8.91 -3.84 14.84
C VAL A 45 -7.82 -3.57 15.85
N SER A 46 -6.65 -3.06 15.44
CA SER A 46 -5.49 -2.88 16.32
C SER A 46 -5.80 -2.05 17.58
N PRO A 47 -6.56 -0.94 17.51
CA PRO A 47 -6.90 -0.18 18.72
C PRO A 47 -7.77 -0.95 19.72
N ARG A 48 -8.52 -1.95 19.27
CA ARG A 48 -9.43 -2.74 20.12
C ARG A 48 -8.75 -3.95 20.76
N VAL A 49 -7.79 -4.55 20.06
CA VAL A 49 -7.13 -5.78 20.51
C VAL A 49 -5.84 -5.52 21.29
N MET A 50 -5.24 -4.35 21.13
CA MET A 50 -4.00 -4.00 21.85
C MET A 50 -4.27 -3.84 23.36
N PRO A 51 -3.45 -4.46 24.22
CA PRO A 51 -3.60 -4.37 25.66
C PRO A 51 -3.01 -3.05 26.19
N TRP A 52 -3.55 -1.90 25.76
CA TRP A 52 -2.99 -0.57 26.01
C TRP A 52 -2.62 -0.30 27.47
N SER A 53 -3.43 -0.77 28.43
CA SER A 53 -3.19 -0.57 29.85
C SER A 53 -2.08 -1.46 30.44
N GLN A 54 -1.60 -2.45 29.70
CA GLN A 54 -0.57 -3.42 30.11
C GLN A 54 0.75 -3.20 29.38
N ILE A 55 0.81 -2.24 28.45
CA ILE A 55 2.02 -1.95 27.69
C ILE A 55 2.80 -0.85 28.39
N ASP A 56 4.01 -1.18 28.85
CA ASP A 56 4.89 -0.25 29.56
C ASP A 56 5.28 0.99 28.72
N SER A 57 5.36 0.82 27.40
CA SER A 57 5.72 1.88 26.45
C SER A 57 4.73 1.98 25.30
N HIS A 58 3.85 2.99 25.35
CA HIS A 58 2.95 3.31 24.25
C HIS A 58 3.70 3.65 22.95
N PHE A 59 4.94 4.13 23.05
CA PHE A 59 5.78 4.36 21.89
C PHE A 59 6.03 3.06 21.11
N LEU A 60 6.38 1.97 21.79
CA LEU A 60 6.58 0.67 21.15
C LEU A 60 5.28 0.13 20.53
N ALA A 61 4.14 0.35 21.18
CA ALA A 61 2.84 0.00 20.61
C ALA A 61 2.58 0.73 19.28
N TRP A 62 2.88 2.03 19.22
CA TRP A 62 2.74 2.81 17.99
C TRP A 62 3.76 2.42 16.92
N CYS A 63 5.00 2.11 17.29
CA CYS A 63 6.00 1.56 16.36
C CYS A 63 5.53 0.25 15.74
N HIS A 64 4.96 -0.65 16.54
CA HIS A 64 4.42 -1.92 16.05
C HIS A 64 3.27 -1.71 15.05
N ILE A 65 2.33 -0.82 15.36
CA ILE A 65 1.21 -0.48 14.45
C ILE A 65 1.74 0.18 13.17
N ALA A 66 2.68 1.13 13.30
CA ALA A 66 3.29 1.82 12.17
C ALA A 66 4.06 0.85 11.25
N GLY A 67 4.86 -0.05 11.83
CA GLY A 67 5.57 -1.10 11.09
C GLY A 67 4.63 -2.12 10.46
N SER A 68 3.51 -2.43 11.12
CA SER A 68 2.52 -3.36 10.58
C SER A 68 1.74 -2.77 9.40
N ILE A 69 1.49 -1.45 9.39
CA ILE A 69 0.70 -0.78 8.35
C ILE A 69 1.53 -0.24 7.18
N SER A 70 2.82 0.05 7.39
CA SER A 70 3.70 0.66 6.39
C SER A 70 3.81 -0.08 5.04
N PRO A 71 3.97 -1.43 4.97
CA PRO A 71 4.08 -2.11 3.68
C PRO A 71 2.78 -2.00 2.87
N TRP A 72 1.64 -2.09 3.55
CA TRP A 72 0.33 -2.02 2.90
C TRP A 72 0.06 -0.63 2.31
N ILE A 73 0.38 0.44 3.05
CA ILE A 73 0.23 1.82 2.55
C ILE A 73 1.12 2.06 1.33
N GLY A 74 2.41 1.72 1.42
CA GLY A 74 3.36 1.91 0.33
C GLY A 74 2.92 1.19 -0.93
N SER A 75 2.53 -0.07 -0.79
CA SER A 75 2.11 -0.91 -1.91
C SER A 75 0.76 -0.48 -2.49
N PHE A 76 -0.22 -0.11 -1.66
CA PHE A 76 -1.50 0.43 -2.14
C PHE A 76 -1.31 1.69 -2.98
N ILE A 77 -0.50 2.64 -2.50
CA ILE A 77 -0.19 3.88 -3.23
C ILE A 77 0.52 3.56 -4.55
N TYR A 78 1.52 2.67 -4.52
CA TYR A 78 2.24 2.26 -5.73
C TYR A 78 1.29 1.66 -6.77
N HIS A 79 0.53 0.61 -6.43
CA HIS A 79 -0.35 -0.05 -7.40
C HIS A 79 -1.48 0.85 -7.88
N LEU A 80 -1.98 1.76 -7.04
CA LEU A 80 -3.01 2.72 -7.46
C LEU A 80 -2.46 3.72 -8.48
N PHE A 81 -1.25 4.24 -8.30
CA PHE A 81 -0.71 5.37 -9.08
C PHE A 81 0.44 5.04 -10.05
N MET A 82 0.92 3.79 -10.12
CA MET A 82 2.05 3.38 -10.97
C MET A 82 1.82 3.64 -12.48
N ASN A 83 0.58 3.70 -12.94
CA ASN A 83 0.22 4.01 -14.34
C ASN A 83 -0.09 5.50 -14.57
N MET A 84 0.25 6.40 -13.65
CA MET A 84 0.05 7.82 -13.91
C MET A 84 0.85 8.27 -15.15
N ASN A 85 0.27 9.14 -15.96
CA ASN A 85 0.90 9.77 -17.12
C ASN A 85 1.93 10.82 -16.68
N LEU A 86 2.97 10.34 -16.01
CA LEU A 86 4.08 11.10 -15.45
C LEU A 86 5.41 10.49 -15.90
N PRO A 87 6.53 11.23 -15.76
CA PRO A 87 7.83 10.73 -16.15
C PRO A 87 8.20 9.42 -15.42
N PRO A 88 9.02 8.54 -16.02
CA PRO A 88 9.42 7.26 -15.40
C PRO A 88 10.00 7.39 -13.99
N ALA A 89 10.64 8.52 -13.67
CA ALA A 89 11.12 8.81 -12.33
C ALA A 89 10.02 8.76 -11.25
N PHE A 90 8.79 9.13 -11.59
CA PHE A 90 7.65 9.05 -10.67
C PHE A 90 7.30 7.60 -10.33
N TYR A 91 7.22 6.74 -11.35
CA TYR A 91 7.04 5.29 -11.17
C TYR A 91 8.12 4.70 -10.24
N HIS A 92 9.40 5.05 -10.47
CA HIS A 92 10.50 4.55 -9.65
C HIS A 92 10.42 5.02 -8.20
N ARG A 93 10.00 6.27 -7.95
CA ARG A 93 9.77 6.78 -6.59
C ARG A 93 8.63 6.06 -5.88
N LEU A 94 7.54 5.76 -6.59
CA LEU A 94 6.44 4.97 -6.03
C LEU A 94 6.90 3.54 -5.70
N LEU A 95 7.71 2.93 -6.57
CA LEU A 95 8.28 1.61 -6.30
C LEU A 95 9.23 1.63 -5.09
N GLN A 96 10.05 2.68 -4.97
CA GLN A 96 10.90 2.89 -3.79
C GLN A 96 10.06 3.06 -2.52
N LEU A 97 8.93 3.76 -2.59
CA LEU A 97 8.00 3.92 -1.47
C LEU A 97 7.41 2.58 -1.03
N ASP A 98 7.02 1.71 -1.97
CA ASP A 98 6.55 0.36 -1.69
C ASP A 98 7.62 -0.46 -0.94
N MET A 99 8.85 -0.49 -1.48
CA MET A 99 9.98 -1.18 -0.85
C MET A 99 10.36 -0.60 0.52
N LEU A 100 10.26 0.72 0.68
CA LEU A 100 10.47 1.40 1.96
C LEU A 100 9.45 0.94 3.00
N GLY A 101 8.18 0.73 2.61
CA GLY A 101 7.15 0.22 3.50
C GLY A 101 7.51 -1.15 4.10
N ILE A 102 8.10 -2.03 3.29
CA ILE A 102 8.64 -3.32 3.74
C ILE A 102 9.82 -3.12 4.68
N TRP A 103 10.74 -2.22 4.33
CA TRP A 103 11.92 -1.94 5.17
C TRP A 103 11.53 -1.39 6.56
N VAL A 104 10.55 -0.48 6.63
CA VAL A 104 10.02 0.06 7.89
C VAL A 104 9.42 -1.06 8.74
N SER A 105 8.66 -1.96 8.12
CA SER A 105 8.06 -3.12 8.80
C SER A 105 9.12 -4.00 9.47
N GLN A 106 10.22 -4.28 8.77
CA GLN A 106 11.33 -5.08 9.31
C GLN A 106 12.19 -4.36 10.35
N SER A 107 12.13 -3.03 10.39
CA SER A 107 12.93 -2.21 11.31
C SER A 107 12.17 -1.80 12.57
N SER A 108 10.83 -1.81 12.52
CA SER A 108 9.92 -1.36 13.61
C SER A 108 8.99 -2.46 14.12
N GLY A 109 8.97 -3.63 13.47
CA GLY A 109 8.17 -4.80 13.83
C GLY A 109 8.83 -5.71 14.86
#